data_AF-A0A3D3YZ96-F1
#
_entry.id   AF-A0A3D3YZ96-F1
#
_cell.length_a   1.000
_cell.length_b   1.000
_cell.length_c   1.000
_cell.angle_alpha   90.00
_cell.angle_beta   90.00
_cell.angle_gamma   90.00
#
_symmetry.space_group_name_H-M   'P 1'
#
loop_
_entity.id
_entity.type
_entity.pdbx_description
1 polymer ?
#
loop_
_entity_poly.entity_id
_entity_poly.type
_entity_poly.pdbx_seq_one_letter_code
_entity_poly.pdbx_strand_id
1 'polypeptide(L)'
;MASTLERELPPVIRDMAGQDQAAAFLARALVHPNHAYLFSGPEGSGKRLGMRAFAAAMLCPNGGCGDCRACRLALGERHPNMTILEPMGPDILVG
;
A
#
# COMPACT_ATOMS: atom_id res chain seq x y z
N MET A 1 -8.98 -12.97 -17.64
CA MET A 1 -9.07 -14.23 -16.87
C MET A 1 -8.12 -14.08 -15.70
N ALA A 2 -8.64 -13.86 -14.49
CA ALA A 2 -7.83 -13.65 -13.29
C ALA A 2 -6.88 -14.84 -13.09
N SER A 3 -5.59 -14.58 -13.00
CA SER A 3 -4.59 -15.61 -12.76
C SER A 3 -4.81 -16.23 -11.37
N THR A 4 -4.46 -17.50 -11.16
CA THR A 4 -4.58 -18.18 -9.85
C THR A 4 -3.95 -17.36 -8.70
N LEU A 5 -2.91 -16.58 -9.02
CA LEU A 5 -2.23 -15.66 -8.10
C LEU A 5 -3.15 -14.56 -7.55
N GLU A 6 -4.09 -14.03 -8.33
CA GLU A 6 -4.99 -12.94 -7.89
C GLU A 6 -5.96 -13.37 -6.78
N ARG A 7 -6.28 -14.67 -6.70
CA ARG A 7 -7.18 -15.21 -5.66
C ARG A 7 -6.50 -15.33 -4.29
N GLU A 8 -5.18 -15.46 -4.25
CA GLU A 8 -4.37 -15.63 -3.05
C GLU A 8 -3.88 -14.31 -2.45
N LEU A 9 -4.12 -13.18 -3.14
CA LEU A 9 -3.71 -11.86 -2.66
C LEU A 9 -4.50 -11.44 -1.41
N PRO A 10 -3.88 -10.73 -0.45
CA PRO A 10 -4.61 -10.00 0.57
C PRO A 10 -5.72 -9.14 -0.05
N PRO A 11 -6.95 -9.12 0.51
CA PRO A 11 -8.04 -8.30 -0.01
C PRO A 11 -7.63 -6.86 -0.34
N VAL A 12 -6.91 -6.20 0.56
CA VAL A 12 -6.43 -4.81 0.34
C VAL A 12 -5.51 -4.65 -0.88
N ILE A 13 -4.76 -5.68 -1.26
CA ILE A 13 -3.87 -5.66 -2.45
C ILE A 13 -4.63 -6.08 -3.72
N ARG A 14 -5.57 -7.01 -3.59
CA ARG A 14 -6.39 -7.51 -4.71
C ARG A 14 -7.19 -6.40 -5.39
N ASP A 15 -7.62 -5.40 -4.63
CA ASP A 15 -8.43 -4.28 -5.12
C ASP A 15 -7.61 -3.26 -5.96
N MET A 16 -6.31 -3.51 -6.19
CA MET A 16 -5.46 -2.71 -7.07
C MET A 16 -5.75 -2.99 -8.56
N ALA A 17 -6.74 -2.28 -9.11
CA ALA A 17 -7.18 -2.45 -10.50
C ALA A 17 -6.05 -2.33 -11.53
N GLY A 18 -5.88 -3.37 -12.36
CA GLY A 18 -4.97 -3.36 -13.52
C GLY A 18 -3.48 -3.37 -13.18
N GLN A 19 -3.11 -3.74 -11.95
CA GLN A 19 -1.73 -3.71 -11.45
C GLN A 19 -1.23 -5.09 -10.99
N ASP A 20 -1.54 -6.15 -11.73
CA ASP A 20 -1.33 -7.54 -11.32
C ASP A 20 0.13 -7.86 -10.94
N GLN A 21 1.09 -7.36 -11.73
CA GLN A 21 2.51 -7.56 -11.45
C GLN A 21 2.94 -6.86 -10.15
N ALA A 22 2.48 -5.63 -9.92
CA ALA A 22 2.77 -4.89 -8.70
C ALA A 22 2.09 -5.54 -7.49
N ALA A 23 0.84 -5.97 -7.63
CA ALA A 23 0.10 -6.68 -6.60
C ALA A 23 0.81 -7.99 -6.18
N ALA A 24 1.26 -8.79 -7.15
CA ALA A 24 2.02 -10.00 -6.90
C ALA A 24 3.38 -9.72 -6.23
N PHE A 25 4.06 -8.65 -6.62
CA PHE A 25 5.30 -8.22 -5.97
C PHE A 25 5.07 -7.84 -4.50
N LEU A 26 4.04 -7.03 -4.22
CA LEU A 26 3.71 -6.59 -2.85
C LEU A 26 3.29 -7.77 -1.96
N ALA A 27 2.53 -8.73 -2.48
CA ALA A 27 2.16 -9.92 -1.73
C ALA A 27 3.39 -10.75 -1.29
N ARG A 28 4.38 -10.92 -2.17
CA ARG A 28 5.65 -11.59 -1.80
C ARG A 28 6.45 -10.78 -0.78
N ALA A 29 6.47 -9.46 -0.95
CA ALA A 29 7.14 -8.54 -0.04
C ALA A 29 6.59 -8.60 1.40
N LEU A 30 5.33 -8.99 1.61
CA LEU A 30 4.77 -9.15 2.96
C LEU A 30 5.38 -10.31 3.76
N VAL A 31 5.90 -11.34 3.08
CA VAL A 31 6.53 -12.49 3.75
C VAL A 31 7.89 -12.09 4.33
N HIS A 32 8.66 -11.31 3.58
CA HIS A 32 9.99 -10.80 3.96
C HIS A 32 10.12 -9.33 3.54
N PRO A 33 9.63 -8.39 4.38
CA PRO A 33 9.62 -6.98 4.03
C PRO A 33 11.03 -6.37 4.06
N ASN A 34 11.31 -5.53 3.07
CA ASN A 34 12.47 -4.66 3.05
C ASN A 34 12.18 -3.35 3.78
N HIS A 35 13.25 -2.66 4.17
CA HIS A 35 13.17 -1.38 4.89
C HIS A 35 12.60 -0.22 4.06
N ALA A 36 12.61 -0.30 2.72
CA ALA A 36 12.18 0.79 1.85
C ALA A 36 11.60 0.27 0.52
N TYR A 37 10.58 0.98 0.03
CA TYR A 37 9.93 0.74 -1.26
C TYR A 37 9.68 2.06 -1.99
N LEU A 38 9.94 2.07 -3.30
CA LEU A 38 9.63 3.20 -4.18
C LEU A 38 8.45 2.81 -5.09
N PHE A 39 7.36 3.57 -5.00
CA PHE A 39 6.22 3.45 -5.90
C PHE A 39 6.38 4.47 -7.03
N SER A 40 6.61 4.00 -8.26
CA SER A 40 6.84 4.84 -9.43
C SER A 40 5.87 4.52 -10.57
N GLY A 41 5.67 5.47 -11.47
CA GLY A 41 4.74 5.35 -12.60
C GLY A 41 4.01 6.66 -12.93
N PRO A 42 3.26 6.70 -14.03
CA PRO A 42 2.50 7.87 -14.48
C PRO A 42 1.53 8.41 -13.44
N GLU A 43 1.10 9.66 -13.60
CA GLU A 43 -0.01 10.19 -12.80
C GLU A 43 -1.27 9.34 -13.00
N GLY A 44 -2.06 9.17 -11.93
CA GLY A 44 -3.26 8.32 -11.96
C GLY A 44 -3.01 6.81 -11.91
N SER A 45 -1.76 6.32 -11.95
CA SER A 45 -1.47 4.86 -11.94
C SER A 45 -1.76 4.14 -10.62
N GLY A 46 -2.35 4.81 -9.62
CA GLY A 46 -2.70 4.20 -8.34
C GLY A 46 -1.53 4.01 -7.36
N LYS A 47 -0.40 4.71 -7.53
CA LYS A 47 0.79 4.60 -6.64
C LYS A 47 0.45 4.73 -5.16
N ARG A 48 -0.30 5.79 -4.80
CA ARG A 48 -0.74 6.04 -3.42
C ARG A 48 -1.70 4.97 -2.92
N LEU A 49 -2.57 4.44 -3.79
CA LEU A 49 -3.45 3.33 -3.47
C LEU A 49 -2.65 2.06 -3.15
N GLY A 50 -1.68 1.70 -3.98
CA GLY A 50 -0.80 0.55 -3.74
C GLY A 50 0.02 0.69 -2.45
N MET A 51 0.53 1.90 -2.16
CA MET A 51 1.19 2.19 -0.89
C MET A 51 0.27 1.98 0.31
N ARG A 52 -0.95 2.53 0.26
CA ARG A 52 -1.97 2.37 1.33
C ARG A 52 -2.36 0.91 1.52
N ALA A 53 -2.55 0.16 0.43
CA ALA A 53 -2.86 -1.26 0.45
C ALA A 53 -1.75 -2.08 1.12
N PHE A 54 -0.48 -1.83 0.74
CA PHE A 54 0.66 -2.51 1.32
C PHE A 54 0.83 -2.19 2.81
N ALA A 55 0.71 -0.91 3.19
CA ALA A 55 0.73 -0.50 4.59
C ALA A 55 -0.42 -1.15 5.39
N ALA A 56 -1.62 -1.18 4.83
CA ALA A 56 -2.77 -1.85 5.45
C ALA A 56 -2.55 -3.35 5.64
N ALA A 57 -1.88 -4.02 4.70
CA ALA A 57 -1.54 -5.43 4.85
C ALA A 57 -0.49 -5.67 5.94
N MET A 58 0.55 -4.84 6.02
CA MET A 58 1.59 -4.93 7.07
C MET A 58 1.05 -4.65 8.47
N LEU A 59 0.15 -3.68 8.61
CA LEU A 59 -0.41 -3.25 9.90
C LEU A 59 -1.59 -4.12 10.37
N CYS A 60 -2.17 -4.92 9.47
CA CYS A 60 -3.28 -5.79 9.78
C CYS A 60 -2.79 -7.03 10.54
N PRO A 61 -3.40 -7.40 11.67
CA PRO A 61 -3.05 -8.63 12.39
C PRO A 61 -3.32 -9.90 11.57
N ASN A 62 -4.17 -9.80 10.55
CA ASN A 62 -4.57 -10.90 9.67
C ASN A 62 -3.98 -10.75 8.24
N GLY A 63 -2.96 -9.92 8.05
CA GLY A 63 -2.27 -9.81 6.76
C GLY A 63 -3.03 -9.09 5.65
N GLY A 64 -4.00 -8.23 5.98
CA GLY A 64 -4.66 -7.33 5.02
C GLY A 64 -6.10 -7.70 4.68
N CYS A 65 -6.92 -8.05 5.67
CA CYS A 65 -8.32 -8.48 5.48
C CYS A 65 -9.25 -7.39 4.91
N GLY A 66 -8.87 -6.11 4.97
CA GLY A 66 -9.60 -5.00 4.35
C GLY A 66 -10.73 -4.41 5.18
N ASP A 67 -11.31 -5.18 6.10
CA ASP A 67 -12.45 -4.75 6.90
C ASP A 67 -12.10 -4.37 8.33
N CYS A 68 -10.98 -4.82 8.90
CA CYS A 68 -10.68 -4.59 10.31
C CYS A 68 -10.29 -3.13 10.60
N ARG A 69 -10.32 -2.73 11.87
CA ARG A 69 -9.98 -1.36 12.28
C ARG A 69 -8.60 -0.91 11.77
N ALA A 70 -7.60 -1.78 11.83
CA ALA A 70 -6.24 -1.49 11.36
C ALA A 70 -6.23 -1.21 9.85
N CYS A 71 -6.86 -2.07 9.04
CA CYS A 71 -6.98 -1.87 7.59
C CYS A 71 -7.72 -0.57 7.26
N ARG A 72 -8.89 -0.31 7.86
CA ARG A 72 -9.67 0.91 7.58
C ARG A 72 -8.91 2.19 7.93
N LEU A 73 -8.15 2.18 9.02
CA LEU A 73 -7.33 3.33 9.41
C LEU A 73 -6.13 3.52 8.47
N ALA A 74 -5.43 2.44 8.10
CA ALA A 74 -4.27 2.51 7.21
C ALA A 74 -4.66 2.92 5.77
N LEU A 75 -5.75 2.36 5.23
CA LEU A 75 -6.32 2.75 3.94
C LEU A 75 -6.74 4.23 3.92
N GLY A 76 -7.15 4.75 5.07
CA GLY A 76 -7.45 6.17 5.27
C GLY A 76 -6.28 7.01 5.75
N GLU A 77 -5.03 6.52 5.73
CA GLU A 77 -3.81 7.23 6.16
C GLU A 77 -3.87 7.80 7.60
N ARG A 78 -4.61 7.15 8.50
CA ARG A 78 -4.86 7.59 9.90
C ARG A 78 -4.45 6.56 10.94
N HIS A 79 -3.71 5.52 10.55
CA HIS A 79 -3.27 4.51 11.50
C HIS A 79 -2.19 5.10 12.43
N PRO A 80 -2.22 4.85 13.75
CA PRO A 80 -1.26 5.44 14.69
C PRO A 80 0.20 5.08 14.39
N ASN A 81 0.42 3.91 13.79
CA ASN A 81 1.76 3.45 13.34
C ASN A 81 2.03 3.77 11.86
N MET A 82 1.39 4.78 11.30
CA MET A 82 1.56 5.22 9.93
C MET A 82 1.67 6.74 9.90
N THR A 83 2.74 7.24 9.31
CA THR A 83 2.97 8.68 9.17
C THR A 83 3.14 9.02 7.71
N ILE A 84 2.36 9.98 7.22
CA ILE A 84 2.49 10.53 5.88
C ILE A 84 3.35 11.78 5.97
N LEU A 85 4.50 11.75 5.29
CA LEU A 85 5.39 12.89 5.16
C LEU A 85 5.13 13.54 3.80
N GLU A 86 4.63 14.77 3.83
CA GLU A 86 4.39 15.59 2.65
C GLU A 86 5.05 16.95 2.85
N PRO A 87 5.55 17.59 1.78
CA PRO A 87 6.12 18.94 1.90
C PRO A 87 5.11 19.92 2.49
N MET A 88 5.52 20.68 3.50
CA MET A 88 4.74 21.80 4.01
C MET A 88 4.95 23.01 3.10
N GLY A 89 4.21 23.07 1.99
CA GLY A 89 4.25 24.21 1.06
C GLY A 89 5.62 24.44 0.37
N PRO A 90 5.75 25.54 -0.38
CA PRO A 90 6.94 25.85 -1.18
C PRO A 90 8.08 26.51 -0.38
N ASP A 91 8.15 26.33 0.94
CA ASP A 91 9.15 27.00 1.75
C ASP A 91 10.55 26.43 1.47
N ILE A 92 11.28 27.09 0.57
CA ILE A 92 12.74 26.93 0.48
C ILE A 92 13.34 27.78 1.59
N LEU A 93 13.71 27.14 2.69
CA LEU A 93 14.56 27.75 3.71
C LEU A 93 15.96 27.93 3.12
N VAL A 94 16.23 29.12 2.58
CA VAL A 94 17.59 29.59 2.30
C VAL A 94 18.01 30.46 3.49
N GLY A 95 18.96 29.97 4.27
CA GLY A 95 19.67 30.74 5.29
C GLY A 95 20.84 31.52 4.71
#